data_AF-A0A085EX99-F1
#
_entry.id   AF-A0A085EX99-F1
#
_cell.length_a   1.000
_cell.length_b   1.000
_cell.length_c   1.000
_cell.angle_alpha   90.00
_cell.angle_beta   90.00
_cell.angle_gamma   90.00
#
_symmetry.space_group_name_H-M   'P 1'
#
loop_
_entity.id
_entity.type
_entity.pdbx_description
1 polymer ?
#
loop_
_entity_poly.entity_id
_entity_poly.type
_entity_poly.pdbx_seq_one_letter_code
_entity_poly.pdbx_strand_id
1 'polypeptide(L)'
;MLKASAVFVVSLLVLVPICVVTGYAIGHAIAAYVFSAALEPDTYKQDRELFAGVYGIMFIGGSLYVLAAAFAAFRLIKAIRANRA
;
A
#
# COMPACT_ATOMS: atom_id res chain seq x y z
N MET A 1 -3.64 19.38 -20.03
CA MET A 1 -3.77 17.90 -20.00
C MET A 1 -2.44 17.24 -19.63
N LEU A 2 -1.36 17.43 -20.41
CA LEU A 2 -0.06 16.78 -20.17
C LEU A 2 0.49 16.95 -18.74
N LYS A 3 0.45 18.16 -18.17
CA LYS A 3 0.91 18.43 -16.79
C LYS A 3 0.13 17.63 -15.74
N ALA A 4 -1.19 17.50 -15.88
CA ALA A 4 -2.03 16.76 -14.94
C ALA A 4 -1.79 15.24 -15.04
N SER A 5 -1.63 14.72 -16.26
CA SER A 5 -1.30 13.32 -16.50
C SER A 5 0.09 12.96 -15.97
N ALA A 6 1.10 13.84 -16.19
CA ALA A 6 2.44 13.64 -15.66
C ALA A 6 2.45 13.62 -14.13
N VAL A 7 1.75 14.56 -13.48
CA VAL A 7 1.62 14.59 -12.01
C VAL A 7 0.91 13.32 -11.50
N PHE A 8 -0.13 12.85 -12.20
CA PHE A 8 -0.82 11.61 -11.85
C PHE A 8 0.12 10.39 -11.89
N VAL A 9 0.89 10.23 -12.97
CA VAL A 9 1.85 9.12 -13.09
C VAL A 9 2.93 9.19 -12.01
N VAL A 10 3.51 10.38 -11.76
CA VAL A 10 4.51 10.56 -10.69
C VAL A 10 3.91 10.24 -9.32
N SER A 11 2.66 10.65 -9.07
CA SER A 11 1.98 10.33 -7.81
C SER A 11 1.76 8.83 -7.62
N LEU A 12 1.44 8.09 -8.68
CA LEU A 12 1.33 6.62 -8.63
C LEU A 12 2.68 5.97 -8.33
N LEU A 13 3.76 6.44 -8.96
CA LEU A 13 5.10 5.90 -8.73
C LEU A 13 5.57 6.12 -7.28
N VAL A 14 5.29 7.30 -6.72
CA VAL A 14 5.60 7.61 -5.31
C VAL A 14 4.71 6.83 -4.35
N LEU A 15 3.48 6.51 -4.74
CA LEU A 15 2.54 5.74 -3.93
C LEU A 15 3.01 4.30 -3.72
N VAL A 16 3.71 3.68 -4.69
CA VAL A 16 4.23 2.31 -4.58
C VAL A 16 5.09 2.10 -3.33
N PRO A 17 6.22 2.82 -3.11
CA PRO A 17 7.04 2.60 -1.93
C PRO A 17 6.31 2.94 -0.63
N ILE A 18 5.40 3.93 -0.64
CA ILE A 18 4.59 4.27 0.53
C ILE A 18 3.70 3.09 0.92
N CYS A 19 3.00 2.49 -0.04
CA CYS A 19 2.13 1.33 0.18
C CYS A 19 2.92 0.08 0.59
N VAL A 20 4.11 -0.13 0.03
CA VAL A 20 5.00 -1.24 0.42
C VAL A 20 5.43 -1.10 1.88
N VAL A 21 5.98 0.06 2.27
CA VAL A 21 6.45 0.28 3.65
C VAL A 21 5.29 0.23 4.64
N THR A 22 4.15 0.83 4.30
CA THR A 22 2.95 0.82 5.16
C THR A 22 2.38 -0.59 5.30
N GLY A 23 2.25 -1.31 4.19
CA GLY A 23 1.77 -2.69 4.19
C GLY A 23 2.68 -3.61 5.00
N TYR A 24 4.00 -3.49 4.82
CA TYR A 24 4.99 -4.22 5.60
C TYR A 24 4.88 -3.90 7.10
N ALA A 25 4.85 -2.62 7.49
CA ALA A 25 4.78 -2.21 8.89
C ALA A 25 3.51 -2.73 9.58
N ILE A 26 2.35 -2.63 8.92
CA ILE A 26 1.09 -3.15 9.45
C ILE A 26 1.13 -4.69 9.52
N GLY A 27 1.62 -5.35 8.48
CA GLY A 27 1.76 -6.81 8.47
C GLY A 27 2.69 -7.31 9.56
N HIS A 28 3.80 -6.60 9.81
CA HIS A 28 4.75 -6.92 10.87
C HIS A 28 4.13 -6.72 12.26
N ALA A 29 3.35 -5.64 12.44
CA ALA A 29 2.61 -5.43 13.69
C ALA A 29 1.60 -6.57 13.93
N ILE A 30 0.82 -6.97 12.91
CA ILE A 30 -0.14 -8.08 13.02
C ILE A 30 0.60 -9.40 13.31
N ALA A 31 1.68 -9.69 12.60
CA ALA A 31 2.50 -10.87 12.84
C ALA A 31 3.05 -10.90 14.28
N ALA A 32 3.46 -9.73 14.78
CA ALA A 32 3.91 -9.56 16.16
C ALA A 32 2.79 -9.67 17.19
N TYR A 33 1.51 -9.81 16.80
CA TYR A 33 0.40 -10.22 17.68
C TYR A 33 0.05 -11.70 17.49
N VAL A 34 -0.05 -12.16 16.23
CA VAL A 34 -0.42 -13.54 15.86
C VAL A 34 0.60 -14.55 16.37
N PHE A 35 1.89 -14.21 16.29
CA PHE A 35 3.00 -15.08 16.69
C PHE A 35 3.57 -14.71 18.08
N SER A 36 2.81 -13.98 18.91
CA SER A 36 3.39 -13.12 19.96
C SER A 36 3.57 -13.67 21.37
N ALA A 37 2.91 -14.76 21.79
CA ALA A 37 2.72 -14.92 23.24
C ALA A 37 2.83 -16.32 23.88
N ALA A 38 3.34 -17.37 23.21
CA ALA A 38 3.46 -18.68 23.88
C ALA A 38 4.71 -19.52 23.54
N LEU A 39 5.48 -19.17 22.52
CA LEU A 39 6.66 -19.93 22.12
C LEU A 39 7.79 -18.96 21.76
N GLU A 40 9.01 -19.38 22.03
CA GLU A 40 10.24 -18.59 22.11
C GLU A 40 10.37 -17.46 21.06
N PRO A 41 10.85 -16.27 21.46
CA PRO A 41 10.85 -15.06 20.65
C PRO A 41 11.62 -15.16 19.32
N ASP A 42 12.55 -16.12 19.18
CA ASP A 42 13.34 -16.32 17.97
C ASP A 42 12.78 -17.38 17.02
N THR A 43 11.89 -18.26 17.49
CA THR A 43 11.41 -19.42 16.71
C THR A 43 10.59 -19.00 15.49
N TYR A 44 9.82 -17.91 15.61
CA TYR A 44 8.91 -17.45 14.56
C TYR A 44 9.37 -16.18 13.85
N LYS A 45 10.63 -15.78 14.01
CA LYS A 45 11.14 -14.55 13.39
C LYS A 45 10.99 -14.59 11.87
N GLN A 46 11.33 -15.72 11.26
CA GLN A 46 11.20 -15.93 9.81
C GLN A 46 9.75 -15.93 9.34
N ASP A 47 8.83 -16.51 10.12
CA ASP A 47 7.40 -16.55 9.80
C ASP A 47 6.75 -15.16 9.92
N ARG A 48 7.19 -14.35 10.88
CA ARG A 48 6.74 -12.96 11.03
C ARG A 48 7.18 -12.09 9.86
N GLU A 49 8.44 -12.22 9.45
CA GLU A 49 8.99 -11.55 8.26
C GLU A 49 8.27 -11.99 6.97
N LEU A 50 8.02 -13.30 6.83
CA LEU A 50 7.28 -13.84 5.69
C LEU A 50 5.83 -13.35 5.68
N PHE A 51 5.17 -13.29 6.84
CA PHE A 51 3.82 -12.77 6.95
C PHE A 51 3.75 -11.29 6.61
N ALA A 52 4.68 -10.49 7.13
CA ALA A 52 4.78 -9.07 6.83
C ALA A 52 5.05 -8.81 5.34
N GLY A 53 5.98 -9.58 4.75
CA GLY A 53 6.37 -9.48 3.36
C GLY A 53 5.28 -9.94 2.39
N VAL A 54 4.60 -11.04 2.68
CA VAL A 54 3.56 -11.59 1.79
C VAL A 54 2.22 -10.96 2.09
N TYR A 55 1.69 -11.11 3.30
CA TYR A 55 0.34 -10.64 3.62
C TYR A 55 0.29 -9.13 3.85
N GLY A 56 1.27 -8.57 4.57
CA GLY A 56 1.35 -7.13 4.81
C GLY A 56 1.48 -6.34 3.52
N ILE A 57 2.50 -6.62 2.71
CA ILE A 57 2.74 -5.88 1.46
C ILE A 57 1.64 -6.17 0.43
N MET A 58 1.33 -7.44 0.14
CA MET A 58 0.41 -7.76 -0.96
C MET A 58 -1.04 -7.40 -0.65
N PHE A 59 -1.56 -7.75 0.54
CA PHE A 59 -2.97 -7.50 0.85
C PHE A 59 -3.17 -6.08 1.37
N ILE A 60 -2.42 -5.65 2.39
CA ILE A 60 -2.65 -4.34 3.03
C ILE A 60 -2.07 -3.23 2.15
N GLY A 61 -0.80 -3.35 1.75
CA GLY A 61 -0.17 -2.40 0.85
C GLY A 61 -0.88 -2.35 -0.51
N GLY A 62 -1.18 -3.51 -1.10
CA GLY A 62 -1.88 -3.59 -2.38
C GLY A 62 -3.29 -3.00 -2.35
N SER A 63 -4.10 -3.30 -1.33
CA SER A 63 -5.44 -2.72 -1.22
C SER A 63 -5.42 -1.21 -1.01
N LEU A 64 -4.50 -0.70 -0.18
CA LEU A 64 -4.26 0.74 -0.02
C LEU A 64 -3.89 1.40 -1.36
N TYR A 65 -2.99 0.78 -2.13
CA TYR A 65 -2.59 1.28 -3.43
C TYR A 65 -3.78 1.34 -4.40
N VAL A 66 -4.56 0.27 -4.49
CA VAL A 66 -5.73 0.21 -5.39
C VAL A 66 -6.77 1.27 -5.03
N LEU A 67 -7.09 1.44 -3.75
CA LEU A 67 -8.06 2.44 -3.29
C LEU A 67 -7.57 3.86 -3.59
N ALA A 68 -6.31 4.16 -3.30
CA ALA A 68 -5.73 5.48 -3.55
C ALA A 68 -5.60 5.78 -5.07
N ALA A 69 -5.17 4.79 -5.86
CA ALA A 69 -5.09 4.92 -7.32
C ALA A 69 -6.48 5.13 -7.95
N ALA A 70 -7.49 4.38 -7.51
CA ALA A 70 -8.88 4.55 -7.97
C ALA A 70 -9.43 5.94 -7.63
N PHE A 71 -9.16 6.43 -6.41
CA PHE A 71 -9.57 7.78 -6.01
C PHE A 71 -8.86 8.88 -6.83
N ALA A 72 -7.56 8.74 -7.05
CA ALA A 72 -6.79 9.68 -7.86
C ALA A 72 -7.27 9.69 -9.33
N ALA A 73 -7.58 8.52 -9.90
CA ALA A 73 -8.14 8.40 -11.23
C ALA A 73 -9.53 9.07 -11.33
N PHE A 74 -10.40 8.84 -10.34
CA PHE A 74 -11.71 9.50 -10.27
C PHE A 74 -11.59 11.04 -10.24
N ARG A 75 -10.67 11.57 -9.42
CA ARG A 75 -10.37 13.01 -9.35
C ARG A 75 -9.89 13.55 -10.69
N LEU A 76 -8.99 12.83 -11.37
CA LEU A 76 -8.47 13.23 -12.68
C LEU A 76 -9.59 13.27 -13.73
N ILE A 77 -10.44 12.24 -13.79
CA ILE A 77 -11.58 12.18 -14.71
C ILE A 77 -12.54 13.34 -14.45
N LYS A 78 -12.84 13.63 -13.18
CA LYS A 78 -13.72 14.76 -12.81
C LYS A 78 -13.13 16.11 -13.24
N ALA A 79 -11.83 16.31 -13.05
CA ALA A 79 -11.13 17.53 -13.47
C ALA A 79 -11.10 17.70 -15.00
N ILE A 80 -10.91 16.60 -15.74
CA ILE A 80 -10.95 16.59 -17.21
C ILE A 80 -12.36 16.96 -17.70
N ARG A 81 -13.41 16.39 -17.11
CA ARG A 81 -14.80 16.70 -17.46
C ARG A 81 -15.16 18.16 -17.18
N ALA A 82 -14.74 18.70 -16.03
CA ALA A 82 -15.01 20.08 -15.65
C ALA A 82 -14.32 21.12 -16.56
N ASN A 83 -13.13 20.81 -17.09
CA ASN A 83 -12.43 21.68 -18.05
C ASN A 83 -12.98 21.60 -19.48
N ARG A 84 -13.90 20.68 -19.76
CA ARG A 84 -14.46 20.44 -21.11
C ARG A 84 -15.87 21.01 -21.29
N ALA A 85 -16.55 21.30 -20.17
CA ALA A 85 -17.80 22.05 -20.12
C ALA A 85 -17.51 23.55 -20.04
#